data_AF-A0A969CR84-F1
#
_entry.id   AF-A0A969CR84-F1
#
_cell.length_a   1.000
_cell.length_b   1.000
_cell.length_c   1.000
_cell.angle_alpha   90.00
_cell.angle_beta   90.00
_cell.angle_gamma   90.00
#
_symmetry.space_group_name_H-M   'P 1'
#
loop_
_entity.id
_entity.type
_entity.pdbx_description
1 polymer ?
#
loop_
_entity_poly.entity_id
_entity_poly.type
_entity_poly.pdbx_seq_one_letter_code
_entity_poly.pdbx_strand_id
1 'polypeptide(L)'
;MIEFDPYKTLEIGPTATLVEIKQAYRRLAKQFHPDSQHEMAHHDRITRVNAAYALLKDSERRQSYDLYQQYGVTEGSSTDPTVRHQRTQATQDRYRQDRQTRREADVQFEEWVKRVYTPINRELTKMVKRLQPEITALSADPYDDELMEGFQLYLEECRETLGKAQQVFRSMPNPANVAGVAAHLYYCLNHIEDGLNEFDWFTQCYEDSYIASGKEMFRKSAGLRREAQAALKTLQTVL
;
A
#
# COMPACT_ATOMS: atom_id res chain seq x y z
N MET A 1 -32.09 7.07 36.08
CA MET A 1 -31.84 5.64 36.36
C MET A 1 -30.89 5.12 35.30
N ILE A 2 -29.80 4.47 35.68
CA ILE A 2 -28.84 3.88 34.75
C ILE A 2 -29.48 2.60 34.21
N GLU A 3 -29.90 2.62 32.95
CA GLU A 3 -30.60 1.50 32.29
C GLU A 3 -29.64 0.38 31.85
N PHE A 4 -28.32 0.53 32.09
CA PHE A 4 -27.27 -0.40 31.67
C PHE A 4 -26.45 -0.95 32.85
N ASP A 5 -26.59 -2.25 33.09
CA ASP A 5 -25.85 -3.01 34.10
C ASP A 5 -24.88 -3.97 33.40
N PRO A 6 -23.55 -3.75 33.48
CA PRO A 6 -22.54 -4.54 32.80
C PRO A 6 -22.41 -5.95 33.38
N TYR A 7 -22.70 -6.13 34.68
CA TYR A 7 -22.65 -7.43 35.33
C TYR A 7 -23.82 -8.30 34.88
N LYS A 8 -25.03 -7.72 34.83
CA LYS A 8 -26.20 -8.41 34.25
C LYS A 8 -26.03 -8.68 32.76
N THR A 9 -25.44 -7.74 32.02
CA THR A 9 -25.20 -7.90 30.58
C THR A 9 -24.23 -9.05 30.27
N LEU A 10 -23.26 -9.30 31.16
CA LEU A 10 -22.35 -10.44 31.07
C LEU A 10 -22.86 -11.68 31.83
N GLU A 11 -24.05 -11.63 32.43
CA GLU A 11 -24.63 -12.72 33.23
C GLU A 11 -23.70 -13.20 34.37
N ILE A 12 -23.05 -12.25 35.06
CA ILE A 12 -22.10 -12.50 36.15
C ILE A 12 -22.42 -11.64 37.38
N GLY A 13 -21.90 -12.03 38.55
CA GLY A 13 -22.02 -11.25 39.78
C GLY A 13 -21.03 -10.08 39.87
N PRO A 14 -21.30 -9.08 40.72
CA PRO A 14 -20.40 -7.94 40.96
C PRO A 14 -19.05 -8.35 41.58
N THR A 15 -19.00 -9.53 42.22
CA THR A 15 -17.78 -10.13 42.79
C THR A 15 -16.97 -10.96 41.79
N ALA A 16 -17.40 -11.04 40.52
CA ALA A 16 -16.75 -11.87 39.52
C ALA A 16 -15.28 -11.48 39.31
N THR A 17 -14.42 -12.47 39.22
CA THR A 17 -13.00 -12.31 38.92
C THR A 17 -12.79 -11.94 37.44
N LEU A 18 -11.63 -11.38 37.10
CA LEU A 18 -11.28 -11.09 35.69
C LEU A 18 -11.31 -12.34 34.80
N VAL A 19 -11.08 -13.52 35.37
CA VAL A 19 -11.14 -14.80 34.65
C VAL A 19 -12.59 -15.12 34.28
N GLU A 20 -13.52 -14.99 35.24
CA GLU A 20 -14.96 -15.21 35.01
C GLU A 20 -15.55 -14.20 34.02
N ILE A 21 -15.14 -12.92 34.12
CA ILE A 21 -15.53 -11.86 33.16
C ILE A 21 -15.10 -12.23 31.73
N LYS A 22 -13.87 -12.70 31.55
CA LYS A 22 -13.35 -13.12 30.23
C LYS A 22 -14.08 -14.36 29.70
N GLN A 23 -14.39 -15.32 30.56
CA GLN A 23 -15.11 -16.53 30.18
C GLN A 23 -16.55 -16.22 29.76
N ALA A 24 -17.26 -15.40 30.53
CA ALA A 24 -18.60 -14.94 30.22
C ALA A 24 -18.66 -14.16 28.91
N TYR A 25 -17.71 -13.25 28.69
CA TYR A 25 -17.57 -12.52 27.43
C TYR A 25 -17.42 -13.46 26.22
N ARG A 26 -16.51 -14.44 26.30
CA ARG A 26 -16.28 -15.39 25.20
C ARG A 26 -17.53 -16.21 24.87
N ARG A 27 -18.28 -16.65 25.89
CA ARG A 27 -19.53 -17.40 25.72
C ARG A 27 -20.58 -16.56 25.01
N LEU A 28 -20.83 -15.34 25.48
CA LEU A 28 -21.85 -14.44 24.93
C LEU A 28 -21.46 -13.88 23.55
N ALA A 29 -20.18 -13.60 23.32
CA ALA A 29 -19.68 -13.15 22.02
C ALA A 29 -19.85 -14.23 20.94
N LYS A 30 -19.65 -15.51 21.28
CA LYS A 30 -19.90 -16.64 20.37
C LYS A 30 -21.40 -16.84 20.11
N GLN A 31 -22.24 -16.62 21.12
CA GLN A 31 -23.70 -16.78 21.01
C GLN A 31 -24.35 -15.69 20.15
N PHE A 32 -23.78 -14.47 20.15
CA PHE A 32 -24.33 -13.32 19.41
C PHE A 32 -23.47 -12.88 18.23
N HIS A 33 -22.60 -13.76 17.71
CA HIS A 33 -21.76 -13.46 16.55
C HIS A 33 -22.63 -13.32 15.28
N PRO A 34 -22.34 -12.37 14.38
CA PRO A 34 -23.11 -12.15 13.15
C PRO A 34 -23.15 -13.37 12.20
N ASP A 35 -22.19 -14.30 12.28
CA ASP A 35 -22.23 -15.59 11.55
C ASP A 35 -23.20 -16.63 12.15
N SER A 36 -23.86 -16.35 13.27
CA SER A 36 -24.88 -17.25 13.83
C SER A 36 -26.24 -17.02 13.16
N GLN A 37 -26.92 -18.10 12.78
CA GLN A 37 -28.09 -18.16 11.86
C GLN A 37 -29.37 -17.38 12.25
N HIS A 38 -29.35 -16.47 13.23
CA HIS A 38 -30.54 -15.71 13.67
C HIS A 38 -30.32 -14.20 13.50
N GLU A 39 -30.60 -13.69 12.30
CA GLU A 39 -30.39 -12.28 11.96
C GLU A 39 -31.43 -11.34 12.59
N MET A 40 -30.97 -10.13 12.94
CA MET A 40 -31.68 -8.93 13.42
C MET A 40 -31.81 -8.71 14.95
N ALA A 41 -31.92 -9.74 15.81
CA ALA A 41 -32.09 -9.52 17.25
C ALA A 41 -30.77 -9.42 18.07
N HIS A 42 -29.62 -9.68 17.43
CA HIS A 42 -28.34 -9.86 18.12
C HIS A 42 -27.36 -8.70 18.02
N HIS A 43 -27.56 -7.75 17.09
CA HIS A 43 -26.63 -6.62 16.91
C HIS A 43 -26.58 -5.69 18.13
N ASP A 44 -27.74 -5.36 18.71
CA ASP A 44 -27.80 -4.54 19.91
C ASP A 44 -27.26 -5.29 21.14
N ARG A 45 -27.45 -6.62 21.18
CA ARG A 45 -26.98 -7.47 22.28
C ARG A 45 -25.46 -7.63 22.27
N ILE A 46 -24.84 -7.88 21.12
CA ILE A 46 -23.37 -8.00 21.03
C ILE A 46 -22.70 -6.65 21.34
N THR A 47 -23.31 -5.54 20.93
CA THR A 47 -22.84 -4.19 21.25
C THR A 47 -22.82 -3.95 22.76
N ARG A 48 -23.90 -4.33 23.47
CA ARG A 48 -23.97 -4.24 24.94
C ARG A 48 -22.96 -5.16 25.64
N VAL A 49 -22.78 -6.39 25.14
CA VAL A 49 -21.78 -7.35 25.67
C VAL A 49 -20.35 -6.81 25.51
N ASN A 50 -20.02 -6.24 24.35
CA ASN A 50 -18.73 -5.60 24.11
C ASN A 50 -18.50 -4.40 25.03
N ALA A 51 -19.52 -3.55 25.22
CA ALA A 51 -19.44 -2.41 26.12
C ALA A 51 -19.25 -2.83 27.59
N ALA A 52 -19.97 -3.86 28.04
CA ALA A 52 -19.86 -4.39 29.40
C ALA A 52 -18.45 -4.98 29.65
N TYR A 53 -17.93 -5.77 28.73
CA TYR A 53 -16.58 -6.32 28.84
C TYR A 53 -15.50 -5.23 28.80
N ALA A 54 -15.65 -4.21 27.94
CA ALA A 54 -14.69 -3.11 27.87
C ALA A 54 -14.59 -2.30 29.18
N LEU A 55 -15.70 -2.21 29.92
CA LEU A 55 -15.75 -1.56 31.23
C LEU A 55 -15.16 -2.46 32.33
N LEU A 56 -15.54 -3.73 32.37
CA LEU A 56 -15.19 -4.65 33.47
C LEU A 56 -13.79 -5.28 33.35
N LYS A 57 -13.18 -5.30 32.15
CA LYS A 57 -11.82 -5.85 31.95
C LYS A 57 -10.72 -4.96 32.54
N ASP A 58 -11.01 -3.68 32.75
CA ASP A 58 -10.09 -2.66 33.24
C ASP A 58 -10.40 -2.40 34.71
N SER A 59 -9.42 -2.65 35.58
CA SER A 59 -9.60 -2.57 37.04
C SER A 59 -9.96 -1.17 37.51
N GLU A 60 -9.38 -0.13 36.91
CA GLU A 60 -9.62 1.27 37.29
C GLU A 60 -11.02 1.71 36.87
N ARG A 61 -11.43 1.32 35.66
CA ARG A 61 -12.76 1.64 35.12
C ARG A 61 -13.87 0.87 35.85
N ARG A 62 -13.62 -0.39 36.21
CA ARG A 62 -14.52 -1.20 37.02
C ARG A 62 -14.71 -0.61 38.42
N GLN A 63 -13.61 -0.28 39.10
CA GLN A 63 -13.66 0.35 40.41
C GLN A 63 -14.43 1.67 40.38
N SER A 64 -14.16 2.51 39.37
CA SER A 64 -14.88 3.78 39.18
C SER A 64 -16.39 3.57 38.96
N TYR A 65 -16.78 2.54 38.20
CA TYR A 65 -18.18 2.18 37.99
C TYR A 65 -18.85 1.68 39.29
N ASP A 66 -18.17 0.82 40.04
CA ASP A 66 -18.69 0.25 41.29
C ASP A 66 -18.87 1.35 42.35
N LEU A 67 -17.91 2.26 42.47
CA LEU A 67 -18.00 3.44 43.35
C LEU A 67 -19.15 4.37 42.96
N TYR A 68 -19.37 4.57 41.65
CA TYR A 68 -20.47 5.37 41.12
C TYR A 68 -21.84 4.76 41.44
N GLN A 69 -21.98 3.45 41.34
CA GLN A 69 -23.21 2.74 41.71
C GLN A 69 -23.46 2.75 43.22
N GLN A 70 -22.41 2.64 44.03
CA GLN A 70 -22.52 2.50 45.47
C GLN A 70 -22.82 3.82 46.19
N TYR A 71 -22.26 4.93 45.72
CA TYR A 71 -22.30 6.20 46.47
C TYR A 71 -23.14 7.30 45.82
N GLY A 72 -23.65 7.12 44.60
CA GLY A 72 -24.56 8.09 43.96
C GLY A 72 -24.08 9.54 44.03
N VAL A 73 -22.76 9.76 44.11
CA VAL A 73 -22.20 11.08 44.39
C VAL A 73 -22.34 11.92 43.13
N THR A 74 -23.25 12.89 43.18
CA THR A 74 -23.24 14.06 42.33
C THR A 74 -22.04 14.93 42.73
N GLU A 75 -20.86 14.59 42.24
CA GLU A 75 -19.72 15.51 42.25
C GLU A 75 -19.53 16.08 40.85
N GLY A 76 -19.56 17.41 40.80
CA GLY A 76 -19.69 18.18 39.57
C GLY A 76 -18.55 17.92 38.60
N SER A 77 -18.86 17.28 37.48
CA SER A 77 -18.22 17.65 36.23
C SER A 77 -19.06 18.78 35.63
N SER A 78 -18.79 20.01 36.03
CA SER A 78 -18.93 21.12 35.10
C SER A 78 -17.89 20.91 34.00
N THR A 79 -18.15 19.96 33.09
CA THR A 79 -17.59 20.05 31.75
C THR A 79 -18.19 21.30 31.17
N ASP A 80 -17.45 22.40 31.29
CA ASP A 80 -17.71 23.65 30.61
C ASP A 80 -18.14 23.31 29.16
N PRO A 81 -19.33 23.76 28.71
CA PRO A 81 -19.80 23.54 27.34
C PRO A 81 -18.76 23.87 26.28
N THR A 82 -17.84 24.81 26.58
CA THR A 82 -16.71 25.17 25.73
C THR A 82 -15.69 24.05 25.56
N VAL A 83 -15.34 23.30 26.61
CA VAL A 83 -14.35 22.19 26.55
C VAL A 83 -14.89 21.02 25.73
N ARG A 84 -16.20 20.74 25.83
CA ARG A 84 -16.87 19.72 25.00
C ARG A 84 -16.94 20.14 23.53
N HIS A 85 -17.29 21.41 23.25
CA HIS A 85 -17.27 21.98 21.90
C HIS A 85 -15.87 21.99 21.28
N GLN A 86 -14.84 22.35 22.04
CA GLN A 86 -13.44 22.34 21.59
C GLN A 86 -12.94 20.93 21.27
N ARG A 87 -13.27 19.91 22.09
CA ARG A 87 -12.93 18.51 21.77
C ARG A 87 -13.64 18.01 20.50
N THR A 88 -14.90 18.39 20.27
CA THR A 88 -15.61 18.06 19.03
C THR A 88 -15.07 18.81 17.81
N GLN A 89 -14.66 20.07 17.95
CA GLN A 89 -14.01 20.85 16.88
C GLN A 89 -12.63 20.28 16.54
N ALA A 90 -11.78 20.01 17.53
CA ALA A 90 -10.46 19.41 17.31
C ALA A 90 -10.54 18.03 16.65
N THR A 91 -11.59 17.25 16.97
CA THR A 91 -11.85 15.97 16.31
C THR A 91 -12.31 16.17 14.86
N GLN A 92 -13.21 17.12 14.59
CA GLN A 92 -13.66 17.47 13.24
C GLN A 92 -12.52 18.03 12.37
N ASP A 93 -11.65 18.87 12.93
CA ASP A 93 -10.50 19.43 12.22
C ASP A 93 -9.48 18.35 11.88
N ARG A 94 -9.26 17.37 12.77
CA ARG A 94 -8.45 16.19 12.45
C ARG A 94 -9.02 15.38 11.29
N TYR A 95 -10.33 15.14 11.25
CA TYR A 95 -10.97 14.45 10.11
C TYR A 95 -10.87 15.26 8.81
N ARG A 96 -10.99 16.59 8.87
CA ARG A 96 -10.81 17.46 7.71
C ARG A 96 -9.38 17.42 7.19
N GLN A 97 -8.39 17.48 8.08
CA GLN A 97 -6.97 17.38 7.74
C GLN A 97 -6.61 15.99 7.17
N ASP A 98 -7.09 14.90 7.77
CA ASP A 98 -6.86 13.54 7.24
C ASP A 98 -7.50 13.36 5.85
N ARG A 99 -8.71 13.89 5.64
CA ARG A 99 -9.36 13.85 4.33
C ARG A 99 -8.60 14.68 3.29
N GLN A 100 -8.09 15.84 3.67
CA GLN A 100 -7.33 16.71 2.79
C GLN A 100 -5.98 16.09 2.41
N THR A 101 -5.24 15.54 3.37
CA THR A 101 -3.95 14.88 3.13
C THR A 101 -4.10 13.64 2.24
N ARG A 102 -5.16 12.84 2.40
CA ARG A 102 -5.46 11.74 1.47
C ARG A 102 -5.71 12.25 0.05
N ARG A 103 -6.54 13.28 -0.11
CA ARG A 103 -6.80 13.88 -1.43
C ARG A 103 -5.53 14.42 -2.07
N GLU A 104 -4.65 15.04 -1.29
CA GLU A 104 -3.35 15.52 -1.77
C GLU A 104 -2.44 14.36 -2.18
N ALA A 105 -2.42 13.26 -1.43
CA ALA A 105 -1.69 12.04 -1.78
C ALA A 105 -2.21 11.40 -3.08
N ASP A 106 -3.53 11.38 -3.29
CA ASP A 106 -4.16 10.86 -4.50
C ASP A 106 -3.79 11.70 -5.72
N VAL A 107 -3.81 13.03 -5.59
CA VAL A 107 -3.40 13.97 -6.65
C VAL A 107 -1.91 13.78 -6.98
N GLN A 108 -1.04 13.70 -5.97
CA GLN A 108 0.39 13.44 -6.19
C GLN A 108 0.64 12.08 -6.86
N PHE A 109 -0.11 11.06 -6.48
CA PHE A 109 -0.06 9.74 -7.10
C PHE A 109 -0.43 9.81 -8.59
N GLU A 110 -1.58 10.39 -8.93
CA GLU A 110 -2.03 10.51 -10.32
C GLU A 110 -1.05 11.33 -11.16
N GLU A 111 -0.53 12.41 -10.59
CA GLU A 111 0.45 13.25 -11.28
C GLU A 111 1.76 12.50 -11.53
N TRP A 112 2.28 11.77 -10.54
CA TRP A 112 3.48 10.95 -10.69
C TRP A 112 3.27 9.84 -11.73
N VAL A 113 2.11 9.18 -11.73
CA VAL A 113 1.79 8.15 -12.73
C VAL A 113 1.79 8.74 -14.15
N LYS A 114 1.19 9.92 -14.32
CA LYS A 114 1.09 10.59 -15.61
C LYS A 114 2.45 11.11 -16.10
N ARG A 115 3.23 11.74 -15.22
CA ARG A 115 4.47 12.44 -15.57
C ARG A 115 5.70 11.53 -15.57
N VAL A 116 5.74 10.52 -14.73
CA VAL A 116 6.91 9.66 -14.53
C VAL A 116 6.65 8.25 -15.06
N TYR A 117 5.71 7.52 -14.46
CA TYR A 117 5.55 6.09 -14.77
C TYR A 117 5.15 5.83 -16.22
N THR A 118 4.11 6.52 -16.70
CA THR A 118 3.52 6.28 -18.03
C THR A 118 4.53 6.47 -19.17
N PRO A 119 5.26 7.61 -19.27
CA PRO A 119 6.25 7.79 -20.33
C PRO A 119 7.38 6.76 -20.23
N ILE A 120 7.93 6.51 -19.03
CA ILE A 120 9.01 5.53 -18.85
C ILE A 120 8.58 4.13 -19.26
N ASN A 121 7.41 3.66 -18.80
CA ASN A 121 6.90 2.33 -19.14
C ASN A 121 6.66 2.18 -20.65
N ARG A 122 6.21 3.25 -21.32
CA ARG A 122 6.03 3.26 -22.78
C ARG A 122 7.37 3.09 -23.48
N GLU A 123 8.38 3.88 -23.11
CA GLU A 123 9.70 3.81 -23.76
C GLU A 123 10.41 2.47 -23.47
N LEU A 124 10.39 1.98 -22.23
CA LEU A 124 10.89 0.64 -21.88
C LEU A 124 10.22 -0.45 -22.73
N THR A 125 8.91 -0.35 -22.94
CA THR A 125 8.18 -1.32 -23.76
C THR A 125 8.64 -1.31 -25.21
N LYS A 126 8.90 -0.13 -25.79
CA LYS A 126 9.40 -0.01 -27.16
C LYS A 126 10.79 -0.62 -27.30
N MET A 127 11.74 -0.25 -26.43
CA MET A 127 13.11 -0.75 -26.46
C MET A 127 13.14 -2.28 -26.39
N VAL A 128 12.44 -2.86 -25.40
CA VAL A 128 12.38 -4.32 -25.21
C VAL A 128 11.73 -5.03 -26.38
N LYS A 129 10.66 -4.48 -26.97
CA LYS A 129 9.97 -5.12 -28.11
C LYS A 129 10.79 -5.12 -29.39
N ARG A 130 11.58 -4.07 -29.61
CA ARG A 130 12.43 -3.94 -30.79
C ARG A 130 13.65 -4.86 -30.74
N LEU A 131 14.17 -5.18 -29.56
CA LEU A 131 15.40 -5.98 -29.42
C LEU A 131 15.37 -7.28 -30.22
N GLN A 132 14.30 -8.08 -30.11
CA GLN A 132 14.28 -9.41 -30.72
C GLN A 132 14.35 -9.36 -32.26
N PRO A 133 13.57 -8.51 -32.97
CA PRO A 133 13.78 -8.26 -34.39
C PRO A 133 15.21 -7.87 -34.76
N GLU A 134 15.82 -6.93 -34.04
CA GLU A 134 17.17 -6.41 -34.34
C GLU A 134 18.23 -7.51 -34.20
N ILE A 135 18.18 -8.30 -33.12
CA ILE A 135 19.04 -9.47 -32.92
C ILE A 135 18.81 -10.53 -33.99
N THR A 136 17.56 -10.72 -34.43
CA THR A 136 17.23 -11.73 -35.45
C THR A 136 17.78 -11.32 -36.81
N ALA A 137 17.69 -10.04 -37.17
CA ALA A 137 18.30 -9.49 -38.36
C ALA A 137 19.83 -9.69 -38.32
N LEU A 138 20.48 -9.26 -37.23
CA LEU A 138 21.93 -9.38 -37.06
C LEU A 138 22.43 -10.84 -37.08
N SER A 139 21.64 -11.78 -36.58
CA SER A 139 22.01 -13.20 -36.57
C SER A 139 22.06 -13.85 -37.96
N ALA A 140 21.57 -13.20 -39.01
CA ALA A 140 21.67 -13.69 -40.37
C ALA A 140 23.13 -13.72 -40.86
N ASP A 141 23.87 -12.63 -40.59
CA ASP A 141 25.32 -12.53 -40.75
C ASP A 141 25.89 -11.47 -39.80
N PRO A 142 26.48 -11.87 -38.65
CA PRO A 142 27.02 -10.92 -37.66
C PRO A 142 28.21 -10.09 -38.14
N TYR A 143 28.83 -10.44 -39.27
CA TYR A 143 29.97 -9.72 -39.84
C TYR A 143 29.58 -8.83 -41.03
N ASP A 144 28.29 -8.78 -41.37
CA ASP A 144 27.78 -7.87 -42.38
C ASP A 144 27.72 -6.44 -41.83
N ASP A 145 28.42 -5.52 -42.51
CA ASP A 145 28.56 -4.13 -42.08
C ASP A 145 27.21 -3.39 -42.02
N GLU A 146 26.28 -3.66 -42.94
CA GLU A 146 24.97 -2.99 -42.98
C GLU A 146 24.08 -3.45 -41.83
N LEU A 147 24.06 -4.76 -41.54
CA LEU A 147 23.33 -5.33 -40.40
C LEU A 147 23.91 -4.84 -39.07
N MET A 148 25.24 -4.76 -38.96
CA MET A 148 25.92 -4.26 -37.77
C MET A 148 25.63 -2.77 -37.54
N GLU A 149 25.71 -1.94 -38.58
CA GLU A 149 25.36 -0.52 -38.51
C GLU A 149 23.91 -0.34 -38.06
N GLY A 150 22.97 -1.11 -38.62
CA GLY A 150 21.57 -1.10 -38.22
C GLY A 150 21.38 -1.43 -36.73
N PHE A 151 22.10 -2.44 -36.22
CA PHE A 151 22.07 -2.79 -34.81
C PHE A 151 22.67 -1.70 -33.92
N GLN A 152 23.80 -1.11 -34.31
CA GLN A 152 24.44 -0.01 -33.58
C GLN A 152 23.55 1.24 -33.49
N LEU A 153 22.85 1.59 -34.58
CA LEU A 153 21.85 2.66 -34.59
C LEU A 153 20.71 2.38 -33.61
N TYR A 154 20.22 1.13 -33.56
CA TYR A 154 19.23 0.73 -32.54
C TYR A 154 19.75 0.91 -31.11
N LEU A 155 21.02 0.56 -30.83
CA LEU A 155 21.62 0.75 -29.52
C LEU A 155 21.73 2.24 -29.16
N GLU A 156 22.13 3.09 -30.10
CA GLU A 156 22.22 4.54 -29.90
C GLU A 156 20.84 5.16 -29.59
N GLU A 157 19.81 4.80 -30.37
CA GLU A 157 18.43 5.22 -30.12
C GLU A 157 17.94 4.79 -28.72
N CYS A 158 18.30 3.57 -28.29
CA CYS A 158 17.98 3.09 -26.95
C CYS A 158 18.72 3.89 -25.87
N ARG A 159 20.00 4.24 -26.06
CA ARG A 159 20.78 5.05 -25.11
C ARG A 159 20.19 6.45 -24.94
N GLU A 160 19.83 7.11 -26.03
CA GLU A 160 19.14 8.40 -25.96
C GLU A 160 17.81 8.30 -25.20
N THR A 161 17.04 7.27 -25.51
CA THR A 161 15.72 7.02 -24.92
C THR A 161 15.85 6.73 -23.43
N LEU A 162 16.84 5.93 -23.04
CA LEU A 162 17.19 5.63 -21.65
C LEU A 162 17.59 6.89 -20.89
N GLY A 163 18.46 7.74 -21.46
CA GLY A 163 18.86 9.00 -20.85
C GLY A 163 17.67 9.93 -20.58
N LYS A 164 16.76 10.07 -21.56
CA LYS A 164 15.50 10.81 -21.40
C LYS A 164 14.62 10.19 -20.31
N ALA A 165 14.50 8.86 -20.26
CA ALA A 165 13.71 8.17 -19.23
C ALA A 165 14.30 8.33 -17.81
N GLN A 166 15.62 8.27 -17.66
CA GLN A 166 16.32 8.53 -16.39
C GLN A 166 16.11 9.98 -15.93
N GLN A 167 16.16 10.95 -16.85
CA GLN A 167 15.86 12.34 -16.53
C GLN A 167 14.41 12.53 -16.06
N VAL A 168 13.45 11.91 -16.75
CA VAL A 168 12.04 11.92 -16.35
C VAL A 168 11.84 11.28 -14.97
N PHE A 169 12.52 10.17 -14.68
CA PHE A 169 12.45 9.50 -13.38
C PHE A 169 12.90 10.40 -12.22
N ARG A 170 13.91 11.25 -12.46
CA ARG A 170 14.47 12.19 -11.47
C ARG A 170 13.75 13.54 -11.43
N SER A 171 12.78 13.77 -12.32
CA SER A 171 12.11 15.08 -12.47
C SER A 171 11.15 15.43 -11.32
N MET A 172 10.73 14.43 -10.55
CA MET A 172 9.77 14.59 -9.45
C MET A 172 10.15 13.63 -8.30
N PRO A 173 9.99 14.03 -7.03
CA PRO A 173 10.17 13.11 -5.91
C PRO A 173 9.15 11.97 -5.97
N ASN A 174 9.56 10.77 -5.56
CA ASN A 174 8.68 9.60 -5.54
C ASN A 174 7.75 9.66 -4.32
N PRO A 175 6.42 9.67 -4.50
CA PRO A 175 5.47 9.56 -3.40
C PRO A 175 5.68 8.25 -2.60
N ALA A 176 5.44 8.29 -1.29
CA ALA A 176 5.69 7.14 -0.41
C ALA A 176 4.87 5.90 -0.79
N ASN A 177 3.63 6.11 -1.25
CA ASN A 177 2.72 5.03 -1.68
C ASN A 177 3.18 4.31 -2.96
N VAL A 178 4.07 4.91 -3.78
CA VAL A 178 4.60 4.29 -5.01
C VAL A 178 6.04 3.82 -4.90
N ALA A 179 6.65 3.84 -3.71
CA ALA A 179 8.06 3.51 -3.52
C ALA A 179 8.46 2.16 -4.16
N GLY A 180 7.61 1.13 -4.05
CA GLY A 180 7.84 -0.17 -4.70
C GLY A 180 7.80 -0.09 -6.23
N VAL A 181 6.85 0.65 -6.81
CA VAL A 181 6.76 0.85 -8.26
C VAL A 181 7.99 1.61 -8.77
N ALA A 182 8.39 2.67 -8.04
CA ALA A 182 9.57 3.46 -8.36
C ALA A 182 10.85 2.62 -8.31
N ALA A 183 10.99 1.73 -7.31
CA ALA A 183 12.11 0.81 -7.23
C ALA A 183 12.19 -0.13 -8.44
N HIS A 184 11.06 -0.71 -8.85
CA HIS A 184 11.04 -1.54 -10.07
C HIS A 184 11.46 -0.73 -11.31
N LEU A 185 10.96 0.50 -11.49
CA LEU A 185 11.37 1.35 -12.61
C LEU A 185 12.87 1.65 -12.60
N TYR A 186 13.44 1.95 -11.43
CA TYR A 186 14.86 2.19 -11.26
C TYR A 186 15.69 0.98 -11.73
N TYR A 187 15.36 -0.22 -11.24
CA TYR A 187 16.06 -1.45 -11.66
C TYR A 187 15.80 -1.81 -13.13
N CYS A 188 14.63 -1.50 -13.68
CA CYS A 188 14.39 -1.66 -15.12
C CYS A 188 15.37 -0.83 -15.94
N LEU A 189 15.56 0.44 -15.58
CA LEU A 189 16.45 1.36 -16.30
C LEU A 189 17.91 0.89 -16.20
N ASN A 190 18.36 0.51 -15.01
CA ASN A 190 19.72 -0.02 -14.82
C ASN A 190 19.96 -1.29 -15.64
N HIS A 191 19.02 -2.24 -15.64
CA HIS A 191 19.18 -3.44 -16.48
C HIS A 191 19.19 -3.13 -17.97
N ILE A 192 18.45 -2.13 -18.44
CA ILE A 192 18.58 -1.69 -19.84
C ILE A 192 19.98 -1.12 -20.08
N GLU A 193 20.48 -0.29 -19.18
CA GLU A 193 21.83 0.28 -19.27
C GLU A 193 22.91 -0.81 -19.33
N ASP A 194 22.87 -1.77 -18.40
CA ASP A 194 23.78 -2.91 -18.37
C ASP A 194 23.69 -3.71 -19.68
N GLY A 195 22.47 -4.01 -20.15
CA GLY A 195 22.28 -4.75 -21.38
C GLY A 195 22.81 -4.03 -22.62
N LEU A 196 22.66 -2.71 -22.69
CA LEU A 196 23.23 -1.90 -23.78
C LEU A 196 24.76 -1.92 -23.74
N ASN A 197 25.37 -1.90 -22.55
CA ASN A 197 26.82 -2.02 -22.41
C ASN A 197 27.32 -3.39 -22.87
N GLU A 198 26.61 -4.47 -22.56
CA GLU A 198 26.93 -5.81 -23.08
C GLU A 198 26.87 -5.83 -24.62
N PHE A 199 25.82 -5.26 -25.22
CA PHE A 199 25.72 -5.21 -26.69
C PHE A 199 26.83 -4.37 -27.33
N ASP A 200 27.25 -3.26 -26.72
CA ASP A 200 28.39 -2.48 -27.21
C ASP A 200 29.69 -3.29 -27.18
N TRP A 201 29.92 -4.10 -26.15
CA TRP A 201 31.06 -5.02 -26.11
C TRP A 201 30.99 -6.05 -27.25
N PHE A 202 29.81 -6.61 -27.51
CA PHE A 202 29.61 -7.50 -28.65
C PHE A 202 30.02 -6.83 -29.97
N THR A 203 29.59 -5.61 -30.25
CA THR A 203 29.93 -4.94 -31.53
C THR A 203 31.43 -4.69 -31.72
N GLN A 204 32.22 -4.73 -30.65
CA GLN A 204 33.67 -4.54 -30.70
C GLN A 204 34.45 -5.86 -30.85
N CYS A 205 33.93 -6.97 -30.31
CA CYS A 205 34.68 -8.23 -30.20
C CYS A 205 33.98 -9.47 -30.77
N TYR A 206 32.72 -9.36 -31.17
CA TYR A 206 31.91 -10.42 -31.79
C TYR A 206 31.73 -11.68 -30.90
N GLU A 207 31.85 -11.56 -29.58
CA GLU A 207 31.65 -12.68 -28.67
C GLU A 207 30.18 -12.84 -28.27
N ASP A 208 29.58 -13.98 -28.62
CA ASP A 208 28.16 -14.30 -28.39
C ASP A 208 27.74 -14.27 -26.91
N SER A 209 28.68 -14.40 -25.97
CA SER A 209 28.41 -14.33 -24.53
C SER A 209 27.77 -12.99 -24.15
N TYR A 210 28.22 -11.90 -24.77
CA TYR A 210 27.68 -10.55 -24.59
C TYR A 210 26.26 -10.41 -25.15
N ILE A 211 25.93 -11.06 -26.27
CA ILE A 211 24.55 -11.11 -26.78
C ILE A 211 23.63 -11.82 -25.79
N ALA A 212 24.08 -12.95 -25.23
CA ALA A 212 23.31 -13.70 -24.25
C ALA A 212 23.09 -12.88 -22.96
N SER A 213 24.14 -12.25 -22.44
CA SER A 213 24.09 -11.37 -21.26
C SER A 213 23.18 -10.17 -21.48
N GLY A 214 23.32 -9.46 -22.60
CA GLY A 214 22.49 -8.30 -22.94
C GLY A 214 21.01 -8.66 -23.04
N LYS A 215 20.69 -9.79 -23.70
CA LYS A 215 19.30 -10.31 -23.77
C LYS A 215 18.74 -10.63 -22.39
N GLU A 216 19.55 -11.20 -21.50
CA GLU A 216 19.13 -11.52 -20.14
C GLU A 216 18.82 -10.25 -19.34
N MET A 217 19.61 -9.19 -19.48
CA MET A 217 19.32 -7.92 -18.81
C MET A 217 18.02 -7.28 -19.31
N PHE A 218 17.78 -7.28 -20.63
CA PHE A 218 16.51 -6.81 -21.18
C PHE A 218 15.32 -7.66 -20.72
N ARG A 219 15.51 -8.99 -20.58
CA ARG A 219 14.49 -9.89 -20.04
C ARG A 219 14.16 -9.60 -18.57
N LYS A 220 15.17 -9.36 -17.73
CA LYS A 220 15.01 -8.95 -16.33
C LYS A 220 14.26 -7.63 -16.22
N SER A 221 14.65 -6.64 -17.02
CA SER A 221 13.96 -5.35 -17.12
C SER A 221 12.49 -5.54 -17.50
N ALA A 222 12.20 -6.38 -18.50
CA ALA A 222 10.82 -6.69 -18.90
C ALA A 222 10.01 -7.38 -17.78
N GLY A 223 10.64 -8.21 -16.95
CA GLY A 223 10.05 -8.83 -15.77
C GLY A 223 9.64 -7.80 -14.72
N LEU A 224 10.59 -7.00 -14.26
CA LEU A 224 10.37 -5.93 -13.28
C LEU A 224 9.34 -4.91 -13.77
N ARG A 225 9.31 -4.60 -15.07
CA ARG A 225 8.30 -3.71 -15.66
C ARG A 225 6.89 -4.28 -15.50
N ARG A 226 6.70 -5.60 -15.65
CA ARG A 226 5.40 -6.26 -15.42
C ARG A 226 5.02 -6.21 -13.94
N GLU A 227 5.99 -6.39 -13.05
CA GLU A 227 5.78 -6.28 -11.60
C GLU A 227 5.41 -4.85 -11.19
N ALA A 228 6.07 -3.83 -11.76
CA ALA A 228 5.71 -2.43 -11.59
C ALA A 228 4.27 -2.17 -12.04
N GLN A 229 3.87 -2.71 -13.19
CA GLN A 229 2.52 -2.57 -13.72
C GLN A 229 1.47 -3.27 -12.84
N ALA A 230 1.78 -4.44 -12.31
CA ALA A 230 0.90 -5.16 -11.39
C ALA A 230 0.73 -4.39 -10.07
N ALA A 231 1.84 -3.95 -9.46
CA ALA A 231 1.82 -3.15 -8.24
C ALA A 231 1.03 -1.85 -8.42
N LEU A 232 1.18 -1.18 -9.55
CA LEU A 232 0.43 0.05 -9.82
C LEU A 232 -1.09 -0.20 -9.92
N LYS A 233 -1.51 -1.30 -10.55
CA LYS A 233 -2.93 -1.68 -10.61
C LYS A 233 -3.51 -1.98 -9.23
N THR A 234 -2.73 -2.60 -8.35
CA THR A 234 -3.14 -2.85 -6.95
C THR A 234 -3.33 -1.54 -6.19
N LEU A 235 -2.44 -0.56 -6.38
CA LEU A 235 -2.60 0.76 -5.76
C LEU A 235 -3.87 1.47 -6.26
N GLN A 236 -4.15 1.40 -7.56
CA GLN A 236 -5.36 1.98 -8.17
C GLN A 236 -6.68 1.34 -7.69
N THR A 237 -6.65 0.14 -7.11
CA THR A 237 -7.85 -0.53 -6.58
C THR A 237 -8.11 -0.23 -5.11
N VAL A 238 -7.12 0.34 -4.40
CA VAL A 238 -7.19 0.66 -2.97
C VAL A 238 -7.52 2.15 -2.74
N LEU A 239 -7.27 3.00 -3.75
CA LEU A 239 -7.63 4.42 -3.80
C LEU A 239 -9.08 4.60 -4.29
#